data_AF-A0A3C0EUL3-F1
#
_entry.id   AF-A0A3C0EUL3-F1
#
_cell.length_a   1.000
_cell.length_b   1.000
_cell.length_c   1.000
_cell.angle_alpha   90.00
_cell.angle_beta   90.00
_cell.angle_gamma   90.00
#
_symmetry.space_group_name_H-M   'P 1'
#
loop_
_entity.id
_entity.type
_entity.pdbx_description
1 polymer ?
#
loop_
_entity_poly.entity_id
_entity_poly.type
_entity_poly.pdbx_seq_one_letter_code
_entity_poly.pdbx_strand_id
1 'polypeptide(L)'
;MHEVLLDTHNADPKIRAAALLQLCPCQLRTNVKEAWIRHFEIIYDSDAKVRSIALHNMCDGSPAELETNVVSAVEYLTKDTDKKIRRRARRVMAVYRRTGKINQDKA
;
A
#
# COMPACT_ATOMS: atom_id res chain seq x y z
N MET A 1 -5.41 -17.64 -1.24
CA MET A 1 -5.89 -16.24 -1.02
C MET A 1 -6.46 -16.06 0.38
N HIS A 2 -7.43 -16.87 0.82
CA HIS A 2 -8.04 -16.74 2.15
C HIS A 2 -7.00 -16.84 3.29
N GLU A 3 -6.09 -17.81 3.24
CA GLU A 3 -4.99 -17.96 4.21
C GLU A 3 -4.04 -16.76 4.23
N VAL A 4 -3.66 -16.24 3.06
CA VAL A 4 -2.79 -15.05 2.94
C VAL A 4 -3.46 -13.81 3.56
N LEU A 5 -4.77 -13.63 3.36
CA LEU A 5 -5.52 -12.54 3.99
C LEU A 5 -5.55 -12.69 5.52
N LEU A 6 -5.75 -13.90 6.05
CA LEU A 6 -5.71 -14.16 7.50
C LEU A 6 -4.34 -13.82 8.09
N ASP A 7 -3.25 -14.14 7.39
CA ASP A 7 -1.89 -13.83 7.84
C ASP A 7 -1.62 -12.31 7.94
N THR A 8 -2.37 -11.47 7.23
CA THR A 8 -2.27 -10.01 7.41
C THR A 8 -2.82 -9.49 8.75
N HIS A 9 -3.44 -10.36 9.54
CA HIS A 9 -3.91 -10.08 10.91
C HIS A 9 -3.05 -10.75 11.98
N ASN A 10 -1.97 -11.45 11.59
CA ASN A 10 -1.10 -12.16 12.53
C ASN A 10 -0.46 -11.20 13.55
N ALA A 11 -0.24 -11.67 14.78
CA ALA A 11 0.44 -10.89 15.81
C ALA A 11 1.89 -10.51 15.44
N ASP A 12 2.59 -11.39 14.70
CA ASP A 12 3.96 -11.13 14.24
C ASP A 12 3.95 -10.19 13.02
N PRO A 13 4.55 -8.99 13.11
CA PRO A 13 4.65 -8.06 11.97
C PRO A 13 5.40 -8.64 10.78
N LYS A 14 6.31 -9.60 10.98
CA LYS A 14 7.02 -10.27 9.88
C LYS A 14 6.08 -11.12 9.04
N ILE A 15 5.14 -11.84 9.69
CA ILE A 15 4.12 -12.63 9.00
C ILE A 15 3.18 -11.70 8.24
N ARG A 16 2.71 -10.62 8.89
CA ARG A 16 1.88 -9.60 8.21
C ARG A 16 2.57 -9.01 6.99
N ALA A 17 3.83 -8.63 7.12
CA ALA A 17 4.62 -8.07 6.02
C ALA A 17 4.80 -9.07 4.86
N ALA A 18 5.09 -10.34 5.17
CA ALA A 18 5.24 -11.39 4.16
C ALA A 18 3.92 -11.65 3.42
N ALA A 19 2.80 -11.72 4.14
CA ALA A 19 1.47 -11.86 3.56
C ALA A 19 1.12 -10.65 2.67
N LEU A 20 1.39 -9.43 3.13
CA LEU A 20 1.08 -8.22 2.39
C LEU A 20 1.87 -8.12 1.08
N LEU A 21 3.11 -8.62 1.03
CA LEU A 21 3.89 -8.72 -0.21
C LEU A 21 3.25 -9.69 -1.22
N GLN A 22 2.69 -10.81 -0.75
CA GLN A 22 1.96 -11.74 -1.62
C GLN A 22 0.67 -11.12 -2.17
N LEU A 23 0.10 -10.13 -1.47
CA LEU A 23 -1.07 -9.36 -1.91
C LEU A 23 -0.72 -8.15 -2.80
N CYS A 24 0.55 -7.93 -3.17
CA CYS A 24 0.92 -6.88 -4.12
C CYS A 24 0.20 -7.11 -5.45
N PRO A 25 -0.41 -6.08 -6.07
CA PRO A 25 -1.04 -6.23 -7.39
C PRO A 25 -0.06 -6.77 -8.44
N CYS A 26 1.22 -6.39 -8.32
CA CYS A 26 2.32 -6.91 -9.12
C CYS A 26 2.52 -8.44 -9.05
N GLN A 27 2.17 -9.07 -7.92
CA GLN A 27 2.26 -10.50 -7.69
C GLN A 27 0.93 -11.19 -8.02
N LEU A 28 -0.19 -10.61 -7.57
CA LEU A 28 -1.53 -11.18 -7.75
C LEU A 28 -1.96 -11.24 -9.21
N ARG A 29 -1.57 -10.24 -10.03
CA ARG A 29 -1.98 -10.11 -11.45
C ARG A 29 -3.49 -10.21 -11.68
N THR A 30 -4.28 -10.01 -10.63
CA THR A 30 -5.75 -10.02 -10.63
C THR A 30 -6.26 -9.05 -9.59
N ASN A 31 -7.42 -8.45 -9.84
CA ASN A 31 -8.03 -7.47 -8.94
C ASN A 31 -8.87 -8.18 -7.87
N VAL A 32 -8.36 -8.25 -6.64
CA VAL A 32 -9.05 -8.88 -5.50
C VAL A 32 -9.53 -7.79 -4.55
N LYS A 33 -10.85 -7.65 -4.43
CA LYS A 33 -11.48 -6.59 -3.63
C LYS A 33 -11.03 -6.62 -2.17
N GLU A 34 -10.98 -7.79 -1.57
CA GLU A 34 -10.59 -8.01 -0.18
C GLU A 34 -9.13 -7.62 0.08
N ALA A 35 -8.25 -7.82 -0.90
CA ALA A 35 -6.85 -7.39 -0.79
C ALA A 35 -6.76 -5.85 -0.75
N TRP A 36 -7.56 -5.15 -1.55
CA TRP A 36 -7.60 -3.68 -1.53
C TRP A 36 -8.16 -3.12 -0.24
N ILE A 37 -9.27 -3.68 0.26
CA ILE A 37 -9.80 -3.33 1.59
C ILE A 37 -8.68 -3.45 2.63
N ARG A 38 -7.96 -4.58 2.61
CA ARG A 38 -6.87 -4.81 3.55
C ARG A 38 -5.70 -3.85 3.40
N HIS A 39 -5.30 -3.50 2.17
CA HIS A 39 -4.24 -2.50 1.94
C HIS A 39 -4.60 -1.15 2.55
N PHE A 40 -5.86 -0.72 2.48
CA PHE A 40 -6.31 0.53 3.08
C PHE A 40 -6.39 0.49 4.61
N GLU A 41 -6.75 -0.65 5.20
CA GLU A 41 -6.77 -0.79 6.66
C GLU A 41 -5.36 -0.86 7.27
N ILE A 42 -4.44 -1.54 6.60
CA ILE A 42 -3.12 -1.85 7.17
C ILE A 42 -2.13 -0.68 7.09
N ILE A 43 -2.52 0.45 6.47
CA ILE A 43 -1.75 1.71 6.54
C ILE A 43 -1.65 2.26 7.98
N TYR A 44 -2.49 1.78 8.90
CA TYR A 44 -2.49 2.15 10.31
C TYR A 44 -1.73 1.15 11.20
N ASP A 45 -1.05 0.16 10.62
CA ASP A 45 -0.31 -0.85 11.39
C ASP A 45 0.75 -0.21 12.30
N SER A 46 0.98 -0.78 13.48
CA SER A 46 1.99 -0.28 14.42
C SER A 46 3.42 -0.41 13.85
N ASP A 47 3.65 -1.42 13.01
CA ASP A 47 4.96 -1.70 12.42
C ASP A 47 5.19 -0.89 11.13
N ALA A 48 6.29 -0.13 11.11
CA ALA A 48 6.64 0.72 9.98
C ALA A 48 6.94 -0.07 8.70
N LYS A 49 7.49 -1.29 8.79
CA LYS A 49 7.78 -2.10 7.61
C LYS A 49 6.47 -2.55 6.95
N VAL A 50 5.47 -2.95 7.74
CA VAL A 50 4.14 -3.28 7.24
C VAL A 50 3.51 -2.08 6.52
N ARG A 51 3.47 -0.90 7.16
CA ARG A 51 2.95 0.34 6.52
C ARG A 51 3.69 0.71 5.23
N SER A 52 5.02 0.53 5.21
CA SER A 52 5.83 0.78 4.02
C SER A 52 5.50 -0.15 2.85
N ILE A 53 5.12 -1.40 3.12
CA ILE A 53 4.68 -2.36 2.10
C ILE A 53 3.28 -2.00 1.60
N ALA A 54 2.37 -1.61 2.50
CA ALA A 54 1.04 -1.11 2.11
C ALA A 54 1.14 0.06 1.12
N LEU A 55 2.00 1.05 1.43
CA LEU A 55 2.29 2.17 0.52
C LEU A 55 2.82 1.70 -0.83
N HIS A 56 3.71 0.72 -0.84
CA HIS A 56 4.24 0.19 -2.09
C HIS A 56 3.14 -0.45 -2.95
N ASN A 57 2.35 -1.33 -2.35
CA ASN A 57 1.31 -2.08 -3.05
C ASN A 57 0.24 -1.17 -3.64
N MET A 58 -0.17 -0.14 -2.88
CA MET A 58 -1.16 0.84 -3.36
C MET A 58 -0.69 1.66 -4.56
N CYS A 59 0.63 1.86 -4.71
CA CYS A 59 1.20 2.63 -5.81
C CYS A 59 1.79 1.74 -6.93
N ASP A 60 1.56 0.43 -6.90
CA ASP A 60 2.12 -0.54 -7.87
C ASP A 60 1.02 -1.23 -8.67
N GLY A 61 0.22 -0.43 -9.38
CA GLY A 61 -0.80 -0.92 -10.30
C GLY A 61 -2.20 -1.01 -9.71
N SER A 62 -2.60 -0.05 -8.87
CA SER A 62 -3.98 0.04 -8.40
C SER A 62 -4.97 0.27 -9.56
N PRO A 63 -6.16 -0.35 -9.54
CA PRO A 63 -7.25 -0.06 -10.47
C PRO A 63 -7.61 1.42 -10.50
N ALA A 64 -8.03 1.91 -11.66
CA ALA A 64 -8.43 3.31 -11.84
C ALA A 64 -9.63 3.68 -10.96
N GLU A 65 -10.59 2.76 -10.74
CA GLU A 65 -11.73 3.03 -9.86
C GLU A 65 -11.35 3.29 -8.39
N LEU A 66 -10.15 2.88 -7.96
CA LEU A 66 -9.66 3.07 -6.60
C LEU A 66 -8.76 4.29 -6.43
N GLU A 67 -8.54 5.08 -7.48
CA GLU A 67 -7.58 6.20 -7.47
C GLU A 67 -7.81 7.16 -6.30
N THR A 68 -9.06 7.57 -6.05
CA THR A 68 -9.40 8.51 -4.97
C THR A 68 -9.01 7.94 -3.59
N ASN A 69 -9.28 6.65 -3.36
CA ASN A 69 -8.93 5.98 -2.11
C ASN A 69 -7.41 5.85 -1.93
N VAL A 70 -6.71 5.47 -3.01
CA VAL A 70 -5.24 5.37 -3.00
C VAL A 70 -4.60 6.72 -2.73
N VAL A 71 -5.03 7.78 -3.44
CA VAL A 71 -4.53 9.15 -3.23
C VAL A 71 -4.74 9.57 -1.78
N SER A 72 -5.94 9.36 -1.23
CA SER A 72 -6.25 9.70 0.16
C SER A 72 -5.36 8.97 1.16
N ALA A 73 -5.12 7.67 0.95
CA ALA A 73 -4.24 6.87 1.80
C ALA A 73 -2.76 7.31 1.70
N VAL A 74 -2.28 7.62 0.50
CA VAL A 74 -0.92 8.14 0.30
C VAL A 74 -0.77 9.52 0.94
N GLU A 75 -1.76 10.40 0.82
CA GLU A 75 -1.78 11.71 1.49
C GLU A 75 -1.70 11.58 3.01
N TYR A 76 -2.46 10.65 3.60
CA TYR A 76 -2.34 10.32 5.03
C TYR A 76 -0.91 9.94 5.41
N LEU A 77 -0.28 9.04 4.64
CA LEU A 77 1.09 8.57 4.87
C LEU A 77 2.17 9.67 4.69
N THR A 78 1.84 10.83 4.11
CA THR A 78 2.77 11.99 4.11
C THR A 78 3.07 12.55 5.50
N LYS A 79 2.29 12.12 6.51
CA LYS A 79 2.40 12.48 7.93
C LYS A 79 2.82 11.30 8.82
N ASP A 80 3.19 10.15 8.26
CA ASP A 80 3.63 8.96 9.00
C ASP A 80 4.74 9.26 10.04
N THR A 81 4.77 8.54 11.16
CA THR A 81 5.81 8.70 12.18
C THR A 81 7.19 8.31 11.64
N ASP A 82 7.25 7.34 10.74
CA ASP A 82 8.48 6.93 10.07
C ASP A 82 8.91 7.92 8.98
N LYS A 83 10.16 8.40 9.09
CA LYS A 83 10.72 9.41 8.17
C LYS A 83 10.85 8.91 6.73
N LYS A 84 11.15 7.63 6.51
CA LYS A 84 11.31 7.05 5.18
C LYS A 84 9.95 6.92 4.48
N ILE A 85 8.93 6.48 5.21
CA ILE A 85 7.55 6.39 4.70
C ILE A 85 7.05 7.78 4.31
N ARG A 86 7.13 8.79 5.20
CA ARG A 86 6.73 10.16 4.85
C ARG A 86 7.42 10.68 3.61
N ARG A 87 8.74 10.48 3.51
CA ARG A 87 9.53 10.97 2.38
C ARG A 87 9.05 10.31 1.08
N ARG A 88 8.80 9.00 1.10
CA ARG A 88 8.29 8.26 -0.07
C ARG A 88 6.89 8.74 -0.45
N ALA A 89 5.97 8.81 0.50
CA ALA A 89 4.60 9.28 0.25
C ALA A 89 4.57 10.70 -0.32
N ARG A 90 5.37 11.64 0.22
CA ARG A 90 5.49 13.00 -0.32
C ARG A 90 6.01 13.04 -1.74
N ARG A 91 6.98 12.17 -2.07
CA ARG A 91 7.48 12.05 -3.44
C ARG A 91 6.37 11.56 -4.38
N VAL A 92 5.63 10.52 -3.98
CA VAL A 92 4.49 10.02 -4.77
C VAL A 92 3.46 11.13 -4.99
N MET A 93 3.06 11.85 -3.94
CA MET A 93 2.11 12.97 -4.07
C MET A 93 2.63 14.11 -4.95
N ALA A 94 3.92 14.43 -4.88
CA ALA A 94 4.51 15.43 -5.76
C ALA A 94 4.47 15.01 -7.23
N VAL A 95 4.71 13.73 -7.53
CA VAL A 95 4.59 13.19 -8.88
C VAL A 95 3.12 13.22 -9.32
N TYR A 96 2.20 12.70 -8.50
CA TYR A 96 0.77 12.68 -8.81
C TYR A 96 0.22 14.07 -9.10
N ARG A 97 0.53 15.08 -8.27
CA ARG A 97 0.08 16.46 -8.49
C ARG A 97 0.62 17.08 -9.79
N ARG A 98 1.75 16.60 -10.30
CA ARG A 98 2.34 17.06 -11.55
C ARG A 98 1.81 16.32 -12.77
N THR A 99 1.52 15.03 -12.66
CA THR A 99 1.27 14.14 -13.82
C THR A 99 -0.11 13.50 -13.85
N GLY A 100 -0.87 13.56 -12.76
CA GLY A 100 -2.10 12.77 -12.56
C GLY A 100 -1.86 11.27 -12.40
N LYS A 101 -0.60 10.80 -12.33
CA LYS A 101 -0.29 9.36 -12.25
C LYS A 101 0.12 8.95 -10.83
N ILE A 102 -0.71 8.15 -10.18
CA ILE A 102 -0.46 7.67 -8.81
C ILE A 102 0.41 6.41 -8.81
N ASN A 103 0.14 5.50 -9.74
CA ASN A 103 0.92 4.30 -9.98
C ASN A 103 2.31 4.71 -10.48
N GLN A 104 3.34 4.21 -9.79
CA GLN A 104 4.73 4.46 -10.15
C GLN A 104 5.15 3.41 -11.18
N ASP A 105 5.61 3.84 -12.35
CA ASP A 105 6.21 2.93 -13.32
C ASP A 105 7.43 2.25 -12.65
N LYS A 106 7.56 0.93 -12.81
CA LYS A 106 8.77 0.22 -12.37
C LYS A 106 9.93 0.80 -13.16
N ALA A 107 10.86 1.47 -12.46
CA ALA A 107 12.15 1.84 -13.01
C ALA A 107 12.94 0.60 -13.40
#